data_AF-A0A1N6KZV9-F1
#
_entry.id   AF-A0A1N6KZV9-F1
#
_cell.length_a   1.000
_cell.length_b   1.000
_cell.length_c   1.000
_cell.angle_alpha   90.00
_cell.angle_beta   90.00
_cell.angle_gamma   90.00
#
_symmetry.space_group_name_H-M   'P 1'
#
loop_
_entity.id
_entity.type
_entity.pdbx_description
1 polymer ?
#
loop_
_entity_poly.entity_id
_entity_poly.type
_entity_poly.pdbx_seq_one_letter_code
_entity_poly.pdbx_strand_id
1 'polypeptide(L)'
;MGRFLVRAKSVNAVRKALGRAPGGVRVVGRFDRETIECSHTMAAHSLSRHWPVVVSRLAKAGLSVVKPAEPDQEPESDDNSEYHENI
;
A
#
# COMPACT_ATOMS: atom_id res chain seq x y z
N MET A 1 -1.79 8.68 -1.57
CA MET A 1 -2.76 7.60 -1.27
C MET A 1 -1.99 6.30 -1.45
N GLY A 2 -1.59 5.63 -0.36
CA GLY A 2 -0.58 4.57 -0.42
C GLY A 2 -1.12 3.18 -0.79
N ARG A 3 -0.27 2.36 -1.40
CA ARG A 3 -0.56 0.98 -1.80
C ARG A 3 0.43 0.01 -1.16
N PHE A 4 -0.03 -1.21 -0.83
CA PHE A 4 0.80 -2.27 -0.27
C PHE A 4 0.38 -3.65 -0.81
N LEU A 5 1.31 -4.61 -0.76
CA LEU A 5 1.09 -5.96 -1.28
C LEU A 5 0.93 -6.98 -0.15
N VAL A 6 -0.08 -7.83 -0.27
CA VAL A 6 -0.37 -8.93 0.66
C VAL A 6 -0.16 -10.27 -0.03
N ARG A 7 0.63 -11.17 0.57
CA ARG A 7 0.76 -12.56 0.11
C ARG A 7 -0.54 -13.29 0.41
N ALA A 8 -1.27 -13.67 -0.63
CA ALA A 8 -2.54 -14.35 -0.53
C ALA A 8 -2.90 -15.06 -1.84
N LYS A 9 -3.40 -16.29 -1.73
CA LYS A 9 -3.96 -17.03 -2.89
C LYS A 9 -5.39 -16.59 -3.23
N SER A 10 -6.07 -15.87 -2.34
CA SER A 10 -7.49 -15.51 -2.49
C SER A 10 -7.78 -14.07 -2.10
N VAL A 11 -8.40 -13.33 -3.04
CA VAL A 11 -8.91 -11.97 -2.84
C VAL A 11 -9.93 -11.91 -1.70
N ASN A 12 -10.79 -12.93 -1.61
CA ASN A 12 -11.82 -12.98 -0.58
C ASN A 12 -11.23 -13.18 0.82
N ALA A 13 -10.10 -13.88 0.96
CA ALA A 13 -9.41 -14.01 2.25
C ALA A 13 -8.92 -12.63 2.73
N VAL A 14 -8.31 -11.85 1.83
CA VAL A 14 -7.85 -10.49 2.13
C VAL A 14 -9.03 -9.56 2.46
N ARG A 15 -10.11 -9.59 1.67
CA ARG A 15 -11.32 -8.80 1.94
C ARG A 15 -11.93 -9.11 3.30
N LYS A 16 -12.01 -10.39 3.69
CA LYS A 16 -12.50 -10.79 5.02
C LYS A 16 -11.59 -10.29 6.15
N ALA A 17 -10.28 -10.40 5.98
CA ALA A 17 -9.31 -9.90 6.98
C ALA A 17 -9.39 -8.37 7.17
N LEU A 18 -9.60 -7.63 6.07
CA LEU A 18 -9.58 -6.16 6.05
C LEU A 18 -10.97 -5.51 6.18
N GLY A 19 -12.06 -6.27 6.17
CA GLY A 19 -13.43 -5.74 6.11
C GLY A 19 -13.84 -4.75 7.22
N ARG A 20 -13.09 -4.70 8.32
CA ARG A 20 -13.24 -3.69 9.40
C ARG A 20 -11.90 -3.04 9.80
N ALA A 21 -10.91 -3.05 8.93
CA ALA A 21 -9.62 -2.41 9.20
C ALA A 21 -9.79 -0.87 9.20
N PRO A 22 -9.05 -0.15 10.07
CA PRO A 22 -9.11 1.30 10.12
C PRO A 22 -8.53 1.93 8.85
N GLY A 23 -8.88 3.20 8.59
CA GLY A 23 -8.14 4.01 7.62
C GLY A 23 -8.43 3.76 6.14
N GLY A 24 -9.64 3.33 5.81
CA GLY A 24 -10.07 3.19 4.42
C GLY A 24 -9.31 2.13 3.64
N VAL A 25 -8.75 1.13 4.33
CA VAL A 25 -8.05 0.03 3.67
C VAL A 25 -9.02 -0.75 2.79
N ARG A 26 -8.64 -0.98 1.53
CA ARG A 26 -9.43 -1.68 0.52
C ARG A 26 -8.54 -2.60 -0.31
N VAL A 27 -9.16 -3.65 -0.86
CA VAL A 27 -8.51 -4.51 -1.85
C VAL A 27 -8.73 -3.91 -3.22
N VAL A 28 -7.64 -3.68 -3.95
CA VAL A 28 -7.66 -3.18 -5.32
C VAL A 28 -7.91 -4.34 -6.28
N GLY A 29 -7.08 -5.38 -6.18
CA GLY A 29 -7.15 -6.52 -7.09
C GLY A 29 -6.02 -7.52 -6.90
N ARG A 30 -5.98 -8.51 -7.78
CA ARG A 30 -4.87 -9.46 -7.83
C ARG A 30 -3.70 -8.80 -8.57
N PHE A 31 -2.53 -8.75 -7.93
CA PHE A 31 -1.32 -8.25 -8.56
C PHE A 31 -0.63 -9.37 -9.35
N ASP A 32 -0.45 -10.53 -8.72
CA ASP A 32 0.10 -11.73 -9.36
C ASP A 32 -0.53 -13.04 -8.81
N ARG A 33 0.10 -14.18 -9.09
CA ARG A 33 -0.39 -15.50 -8.66
C ARG A 33 -0.42 -15.68 -7.13
N GLU A 34 0.49 -15.02 -6.42
CA GLU A 34 0.73 -15.15 -4.98
C GLU A 34 0.42 -13.90 -4.17
N THR A 35 0.24 -12.74 -4.83
CA THR A 35 0.08 -11.45 -4.17
C THR A 35 -1.17 -10.68 -4.62
N ILE A 36 -1.69 -9.89 -3.68
CA ILE A 36 -2.91 -9.10 -3.81
C ILE A 36 -2.60 -7.67 -3.43
N GLU A 37 -2.99 -6.75 -4.29
CA GLU A 37 -2.80 -5.33 -4.11
C GLU A 37 -3.91 -4.74 -3.24
N CYS A 38 -3.49 -3.94 -2.25
CA CYS A 38 -4.36 -3.21 -1.35
C CYS A 38 -3.99 -1.72 -1.36
N SER A 39 -4.96 -0.86 -1.07
CA SER A 39 -4.78 0.59 -0.91
C SER A 39 -5.30 1.06 0.44
N HIS A 40 -4.84 2.24 0.86
CA HIS A 40 -5.38 2.95 2.03
C HIS A 40 -5.53 4.44 1.73
N THR A 41 -6.41 5.10 2.48
CA THR A 41 -6.69 6.54 2.32
C THR A 41 -6.02 7.40 3.39
N MET A 42 -5.33 6.79 4.36
CA MET A 42 -4.65 7.49 5.45
C MET A 42 -3.42 8.28 4.97
N ALA A 43 -3.22 9.46 5.57
CA ALA A 43 -1.95 10.18 5.56
C ALA A 43 -0.86 9.40 6.34
N ALA A 44 0.42 9.68 6.05
CA ALA A 44 1.55 8.95 6.62
C ALA A 44 1.56 8.89 8.16
N HIS A 45 1.22 10.00 8.84
CA HIS A 45 1.16 10.03 10.32
C HIS A 45 0.06 9.12 10.89
N SER A 46 -1.10 9.04 10.24
CA SER A 46 -2.18 8.14 10.66
C SER A 46 -1.86 6.68 10.31
N LEU A 47 -1.25 6.48 9.15
CA LEU A 47 -0.79 5.17 8.71
C LEU A 47 0.19 4.57 9.70
N SER A 48 1.23 5.30 10.14
CA SER A 48 2.22 4.77 11.09
C SER A 48 1.60 4.30 12.40
N ARG A 49 0.60 5.03 12.92
CA ARG A 49 -0.14 4.64 14.14
C ARG A 49 -1.04 3.42 13.94
N HIS A 50 -1.62 3.25 12.76
CA HIS A 50 -2.64 2.23 12.51
C HIS A 50 -2.11 0.99 11.77
N TRP A 51 -0.92 1.10 11.19
CA TRP A 51 -0.25 0.04 10.45
C TRP A 51 -0.10 -1.26 11.27
N PRO A 52 0.29 -1.22 12.57
CA PRO A 52 0.34 -2.44 13.38
C PRO A 52 -1.00 -3.17 13.48
N VAL A 53 -2.12 -2.45 13.47
CA VAL A 53 -3.47 -3.04 13.50
C VAL A 53 -3.80 -3.74 12.19
N VAL A 54 -3.43 -3.13 11.06
CA VAL A 54 -3.61 -3.73 9.72
C VAL A 54 -2.80 -5.02 9.62
N VAL A 55 -1.52 -4.98 9.99
CA VAL A 55 -0.62 -6.14 9.97
C VAL A 55 -1.12 -7.24 10.90
N SER A 56 -1.54 -6.90 12.13
CA SER A 56 -2.07 -7.87 13.09
C SER A 56 -3.31 -8.61 12.57
N ARG A 57 -4.21 -7.91 11.86
CA ARG A 57 -5.41 -8.53 11.28
C ARG A 57 -5.08 -9.48 10.13
N LEU A 58 -4.14 -9.09 9.26
CA LEU A 58 -3.65 -9.97 8.20
C LEU A 58 -2.99 -11.21 8.79
N ALA A 59 -2.13 -11.04 9.79
CA ALA A 59 -1.45 -12.15 10.48
C ALA A 59 -2.45 -13.12 11.13
N LYS A 60 -3.50 -12.61 11.79
CA LYS A 60 -4.60 -13.44 12.35
C LYS A 60 -5.36 -14.25 11.30
N ALA A 61 -5.34 -13.82 10.05
CA ALA A 61 -5.92 -14.53 8.91
C ALA A 61 -4.90 -15.44 8.18
N GLY A 62 -3.67 -15.57 8.69
CA GLY A 62 -2.59 -16.32 8.03
C GLY A 62 -2.00 -15.62 6.81
N LEU A 63 -2.19 -14.31 6.69
CA LEU A 63 -1.72 -13.48 5.58
C LEU A 63 -0.54 -12.62 6.03
N SER A 64 0.34 -12.27 5.09
CA SER A 64 1.52 -11.43 5.37
C SER A 64 1.63 -10.29 4.36
N VAL A 65 2.16 -9.16 4.80
CA VAL A 65 2.52 -8.05 3.92
C VAL A 65 3.89 -8.35 3.30
N VAL A 66 4.00 -8.26 1.98
CA VAL A 66 5.24 -8.56 1.23
C VAL A 66 6.03 -7.28 0.97
N LYS A 67 5.32 -6.21 0.63
CA LYS A 67 5.88 -4.87 0.47
C LYS A 67 5.06 -3.92 1.34
N PRO A 68 5.66 -3.26 2.35
CA PRO A 68 4.96 -2.25 3.13
C PRO A 68 4.54 -1.10 2.22
N ALA A 69 3.51 -0.35 2.63
CA ALA A 69 3.06 0.79 1.84
C ALA A 69 4.22 1.77 1.66
N GLU A 70 4.69 1.94 0.42
CA GLU A 70 5.68 2.97 0.15
C GLU A 70 5.02 4.32 0.46
N PRO A 71 5.68 5.19 1.27
CA PRO A 71 5.21 6.56 1.43
C PRO A 71 5.20 7.18 0.03
N ASP A 72 4.07 7.81 -0.33
CA ASP A 72 3.82 8.43 -1.63
C ASP A 72 5.12 9.05 -2.17
N GLN A 73 5.79 8.36 -3.10
CA GLN A 73 6.89 8.96 -3.86
C GLN A 73 6.17 9.97 -4.74
N GLU A 74 6.28 11.26 -4.39
CA GLU A 74 5.98 12.33 -5.32
C GLU A 74 6.71 12.01 -6.63
N PRO A 75 6.04 12.10 -7.79
CA PRO A 75 6.70 11.81 -9.06
C PRO A 75 7.97 12.66 -9.10
N GLU A 76 9.11 11.99 -9.21
CA GLU A 76 10.40 12.59 -9.52
C GLU A 76 10.13 13.50 -10.72
N SER A 77 10.04 14.80 -10.45
CA SER A 77 9.97 15.79 -11.50
C SER A 77 11.36 15.74 -12.09
N ASP A 78 11.46 15.29 -13.34
CA ASP A 78 12.62 15.55 -14.20
C ASP A 78 12.77 17.08 -14.33
N ASP A 79 13.27 17.72 -13.28
CA ASP A 79 13.69 19.12 -13.25
C ASP A 79 15.22 19.14 -13.21
N ASN A 80 15.82 19.08 -14.40
CA ASN A 80 17.13 19.64 -14.75
C ASN A 80 17.40 19.36 -16.25
N SER A 81 17.85 20.24 -17.11
CA SER A 81 18.03 21.70 -17.17
C SER A 81 18.77 21.92 -18.48
N GLU A 82 18.31 22.79 -19.39
CA GLU A 82 19.25 23.40 -20.35
C GLU A 82 18.78 24.82 -20.73
N TYR A 83 18.93 25.73 -19.77
CA TYR A 83 19.29 27.11 -20.13
C TYR A 83 20.80 27.12 -20.36
N HIS A 84 21.20 26.96 -21.62
CA HIS A 84 22.50 27.46 -22.06
C HIS A 84 22.29 28.92 -22.50
N GLU A 85 22.47 29.85 -21.57
CA GLU A 85 23.00 31.16 -21.96
C GLU A 85 24.43 30.93 -22.46
N ASN A 86 24.74 31.30 -23.70
CA ASN A 86 25.92 32.08 -24.03
C ASN A 86 26.01 32.42 -25.54
N ILE A 87 25.98 33.74 -25.78
CA ILE A 87 26.48 34.54 -26.92
C ILE A 87 25.54 34.73 -28.11
#